data_AF-A0A8B8EZB6-F1
#
_entry.id   AF-A0A8B8EZB6-F1
#
_cell.length_a   1.000
_cell.length_b   1.000
_cell.length_c   1.000
_cell.angle_alpha   90.00
_cell.angle_beta   90.00
_cell.angle_gamma   90.00
#
_symmetry.space_group_name_H-M   'P 1'
#
loop_
_entity.id
_entity.type
_entity.pdbx_description
1 polymer ?
#
loop_
_entity_poly.entity_id
_entity_poly.type
_entity_poly.pdbx_seq_one_letter_code
_entity_poly.pdbx_strand_id
1 'polypeptide(L)'
;MDQENNNVPKPKLIVFDLDYTLWPFWVDRKVNVEPPFNRTRDGKVFDACSREVKAFPDIENILHKLHKEGYKLAAASEAFNKEEVKRLVNFFGWNKFFDYIEIYPGSKITHFLNIKKDSGIAFPDMMFFDDERDHLSEVAHTCLGVTCIWANRGVSQEILDEAFRAYANNHINQVSVGLPNGINNNNSSNGTNTSSSTLSLNSEDSDESQTETTVIYVHRRRGSRASITYEVPPVIDRAIRLRGRRMSAPALSIPQSLQDKKLISCPEIVEN
;
A
#
# COMPACT_ATOMS: atom_id res chain seq x y z
N MET A 1 27.48 -30.34 2.57
CA MET A 1 26.18 -30.10 3.24
C MET A 1 25.76 -28.67 2.92
N ASP A 2 25.32 -28.54 1.68
CA ASP A 2 24.43 -27.56 1.06
C ASP A 2 23.87 -26.48 2.00
N GLN A 3 24.47 -25.30 1.96
CA GLN A 3 23.73 -24.06 2.16
C GLN A 3 23.48 -23.46 0.78
N GLU A 4 22.46 -23.98 0.12
CA GLU A 4 21.81 -23.28 -0.98
C GLU A 4 21.20 -22.01 -0.37
N ASN A 5 21.96 -20.92 -0.40
CA ASN A 5 21.49 -19.58 -0.06
C ASN A 5 20.43 -19.17 -1.09
N ASN A 6 19.23 -19.74 -0.95
CA ASN A 6 18.04 -19.21 -1.58
C ASN A 6 17.81 -17.83 -0.95
N ASN A 7 18.35 -16.79 -1.59
CA ASN A 7 18.22 -15.40 -1.18
C ASN A 7 16.77 -14.96 -1.43
N VAL A 8 15.85 -15.47 -0.60
CA VAL A 8 14.43 -15.13 -0.66
C VAL A 8 14.29 -13.62 -0.50
N PRO A 9 13.67 -12.92 -1.46
CA PRO A 9 13.51 -11.46 -1.38
C PRO A 9 12.80 -11.06 -0.09
N LYS A 10 13.31 -9.99 0.55
CA LYS A 10 12.79 -9.46 1.80
C LYS A 10 12.59 -7.94 1.69
N PRO A 11 11.54 -7.38 2.31
CA PRO A 11 11.38 -5.93 2.39
C PRO A 11 12.52 -5.32 3.20
N LYS A 12 12.95 -4.12 2.81
CA LYS A 12 13.88 -3.32 3.60
C LYS A 12 13.14 -2.47 4.63
N LEU A 13 11.89 -2.12 4.35
CA LEU A 13 11.03 -1.31 5.19
C LEU A 13 9.63 -1.91 5.28
N ILE A 14 9.10 -2.00 6.51
CA ILE A 14 7.73 -2.43 6.76
C ILE A 14 6.97 -1.26 7.39
N VAL A 15 5.90 -0.85 6.74
CA VAL A 15 5.04 0.27 7.13
C VAL A 15 3.72 -0.30 7.67
N PHE A 16 3.29 0.20 8.82
CA PHE A 16 2.02 -0.15 9.44
C PHE A 16 1.12 1.08 9.54
N ASP A 17 -0.16 0.94 9.20
CA ASP A 17 -1.19 1.76 9.80
C ASP A 17 -1.35 1.44 11.29
N LEU A 18 -2.14 2.22 12.04
CA LEU A 18 -2.31 2.08 13.48
C LEU A 18 -3.72 1.61 13.86
N ASP A 19 -4.74 2.41 13.56
CA ASP A 19 -6.13 2.14 13.93
C ASP A 19 -6.64 0.91 13.18
N TYR A 20 -7.25 -0.05 13.87
CA TYR A 20 -7.67 -1.36 13.33
C TYR A 20 -6.58 -2.24 12.70
N THR A 21 -5.34 -1.76 12.63
CA THR A 21 -4.17 -2.50 12.14
C THR A 21 -3.33 -3.04 13.30
N LEU A 22 -2.93 -2.20 14.25
CA LEU A 22 -2.16 -2.60 15.45
C LEU A 22 -3.03 -2.68 16.70
N TRP A 23 -4.15 -1.97 16.74
CA TRP A 23 -5.11 -2.04 17.83
C TRP A 23 -6.56 -1.97 17.34
N PRO A 24 -7.55 -2.52 18.06
CA PRO A 24 -8.91 -2.72 17.53
C PRO A 24 -9.85 -1.53 17.74
N PHE A 25 -9.39 -0.30 17.52
CA PHE A 25 -10.19 0.91 17.72
C PHE A 25 -9.66 2.10 16.92
N TRP A 26 -10.53 3.09 16.71
CA TRP A 26 -10.12 4.44 16.28
C TRP A 26 -9.83 5.32 17.49
N VAL A 27 -8.69 6.02 17.47
CA VAL A 27 -8.36 7.01 18.51
C VAL A 27 -9.28 8.24 18.45
N ASP A 28 -9.67 8.67 17.24
CA ASP A 28 -10.35 9.96 17.05
C ASP A 28 -11.88 9.90 17.07
N ARG A 29 -12.48 8.75 16.80
CA ARG A 29 -13.94 8.68 16.55
C ARG A 29 -14.78 8.59 17.82
N LYS A 30 -14.15 8.47 19.00
CA LYS A 30 -14.82 8.28 20.31
C LYS A 30 -15.88 7.17 20.33
N VAL A 31 -15.74 6.16 19.47
CA VAL A 31 -16.68 5.02 19.41
C VAL A 31 -16.27 3.94 20.40
N ASN A 32 -14.98 3.58 20.40
CA ASN A 32 -14.47 2.44 21.15
C ASN A 32 -13.64 2.85 22.36
N VAL A 33 -13.01 4.02 22.30
CA VAL A 33 -12.10 4.56 23.32
C VAL A 33 -12.31 6.07 23.48
N GLU A 34 -11.93 6.62 24.63
CA GLU A 34 -11.99 8.06 24.88
C GLU A 34 -10.66 8.60 25.45
N PRO A 35 -9.93 9.45 24.71
CA PRO A 35 -8.76 10.11 25.27
C PRO A 35 -9.11 11.12 26.38
N PRO A 36 -8.16 11.50 27.26
CA PRO A 36 -6.74 11.13 27.24
C PRO A 36 -6.47 9.70 27.71
N PHE A 37 -5.45 9.09 27.14
CA PHE A 37 -4.96 7.79 27.62
C PHE A 37 -4.02 7.98 28.81
N ASN A 38 -4.03 6.99 29.72
CA ASN A 38 -3.16 6.91 30.88
C ASN A 38 -2.54 5.52 31.00
N ARG A 39 -1.31 5.46 31.52
CA ARG A 39 -0.61 4.20 31.78
C ARG A 39 -0.39 4.04 33.29
N THR A 40 -0.72 2.86 33.77
CA THR A 40 -0.52 2.43 35.17
C THR A 40 0.92 1.96 35.39
N ARG A 41 1.35 1.84 36.66
CA ARG A 41 2.71 1.41 37.01
C ARG A 41 3.01 -0.03 36.59
N ASP A 42 2.00 -0.89 36.55
CA ASP A 42 2.08 -2.26 36.04
C ASP A 42 2.05 -2.32 34.50
N GLY A 43 1.99 -1.18 33.83
CA GLY A 43 2.17 -1.05 32.39
C GLY A 43 0.87 -1.09 31.57
N LYS A 44 -0.28 -1.34 32.20
CA LYS A 44 -1.58 -1.35 31.52
C LYS A 44 -2.01 0.05 31.12
N VAL A 45 -2.65 0.15 29.95
CA VAL A 45 -3.12 1.40 29.37
C VAL A 45 -4.64 1.47 29.50
N PHE A 46 -5.14 2.62 29.92
CA PHE A 46 -6.56 2.89 30.08
C PHE A 46 -6.93 4.20 29.38
N ASP A 47 -8.16 4.26 28.91
CA ASP A 47 -8.77 5.49 28.40
C ASP A 47 -9.39 6.32 29.55
N ALA A 48 -9.95 7.48 29.24
CA ALA A 48 -10.58 8.38 30.21
C ALA A 48 -11.81 7.76 30.90
N CYS A 49 -12.43 6.75 30.29
CA CYS A 49 -13.57 6.01 30.84
C CYS A 49 -13.15 4.79 31.66
N SER A 50 -11.86 4.64 32.00
CA SER A 50 -11.31 3.49 32.73
C SER A 50 -11.45 2.15 31.99
N ARG A 51 -11.60 2.18 30.66
CA ARG A 51 -11.55 0.96 29.83
C ARG A 51 -10.10 0.61 29.56
N GLU A 52 -9.74 -0.65 29.78
CA GLU A 52 -8.39 -1.14 29.45
C GLU A 52 -8.25 -1.21 27.93
N VAL A 53 -7.20 -0.58 27.41
CA VAL A 53 -6.91 -0.48 25.97
C VAL A 53 -5.76 -1.41 25.64
N LYS A 54 -5.95 -2.28 24.64
CA LYS A 54 -4.99 -3.32 24.24
C LYS A 54 -4.75 -3.30 22.74
N ALA A 55 -3.54 -3.64 22.34
CA ALA A 55 -3.21 -3.99 20.97
C ALA A 55 -3.80 -5.34 20.57
N PHE A 56 -3.73 -5.70 19.28
CA PHE A 56 -3.97 -7.09 18.88
C PHE A 56 -2.94 -8.03 19.53
N PRO A 57 -3.30 -9.30 19.81
CA PRO A 57 -2.49 -10.20 20.65
C PRO A 57 -1.03 -10.40 20.19
N ASP A 58 -0.77 -10.42 18.89
CA ASP A 58 0.55 -10.77 18.35
C ASP A 58 1.48 -9.56 18.16
N ILE A 59 0.96 -8.33 18.27
CA ILE A 59 1.67 -7.12 17.81
C ILE A 59 3.00 -6.89 18.53
N GLU A 60 3.02 -7.07 19.86
CA GLU A 60 4.26 -6.87 20.63
C GLU A 60 5.37 -7.85 20.20
N ASN A 61 5.00 -9.11 19.99
CA ASN A 61 5.93 -10.14 19.51
C ASN A 61 6.39 -9.87 18.08
N ILE A 62 5.48 -9.43 17.20
CA ILE A 62 5.78 -9.08 15.81
C ILE A 62 6.77 -7.92 15.73
N LEU A 63 6.49 -6.81 16.41
CA LEU A 63 7.37 -5.64 16.39
C LEU A 63 8.76 -5.98 16.96
N HIS A 64 8.80 -6.75 18.05
CA HIS A 64 10.06 -7.20 18.63
C HIS A 64 10.84 -8.12 17.68
N LYS A 65 10.17 -9.09 17.04
CA LYS A 65 10.78 -10.01 16.08
C LYS A 65 11.36 -9.25 14.90
N LEU A 66 10.58 -8.39 14.26
CA LEU A 66 11.00 -7.62 13.09
C LEU A 66 12.18 -6.71 13.42
N HIS A 67 12.12 -6.00 14.55
CA HIS A 67 13.21 -5.14 15.00
C HIS A 67 14.49 -5.95 15.29
N LYS A 68 14.37 -7.11 15.96
CA LYS A 68 15.51 -8.00 16.24
C LYS A 68 16.14 -8.56 14.96
N GLU A 69 15.33 -8.83 13.93
CA GLU A 69 15.77 -9.29 12.62
C GLU A 69 16.36 -8.17 11.75
N GLY A 70 16.34 -6.93 12.24
CA GLY A 70 17.00 -5.78 11.60
C GLY A 70 16.14 -5.08 10.53
N TYR A 71 14.84 -5.35 10.46
CA TYR A 71 13.94 -4.63 9.57
C TYR A 71 13.76 -3.18 10.04
N LYS A 72 13.72 -2.25 9.07
CA LYS A 72 13.26 -0.89 9.34
C LYS A 72 11.74 -0.88 9.44
N LEU A 73 11.22 -0.17 10.42
CA LEU A 73 9.78 -0.10 10.68
C LEU A 73 9.30 1.35 10.61
N ALA A 74 8.13 1.55 10.01
CA ALA A 74 7.45 2.84 9.99
C ALA A 74 5.98 2.73 10.41
N ALA A 75 5.45 3.82 10.96
CA ALA A 75 4.02 4.00 11.17
C ALA A 75 3.51 5.13 10.26
N ALA A 76 2.38 4.90 9.59
CA ALA A 76 1.71 5.88 8.73
C ALA A 76 0.22 5.91 9.06
N SER A 77 -0.27 6.95 9.74
CA SER A 77 -1.65 7.02 10.24
C SER A 77 -2.31 8.37 9.95
N GLU A 78 -3.55 8.33 9.45
CA GLU A 78 -4.35 9.53 9.16
C GLU A 78 -5.04 10.15 10.38
N ALA A 79 -4.67 9.73 11.59
CA ALA A 79 -5.31 10.21 12.80
C ALA A 79 -5.15 11.74 13.00
N PHE A 80 -6.24 12.37 13.42
CA PHE A 80 -6.31 13.79 13.78
C PHE A 80 -5.60 14.07 15.10
N ASN A 81 -5.82 13.24 16.12
CA ASN A 81 -5.23 13.44 17.44
C ASN A 81 -3.83 12.84 17.54
N LYS A 82 -2.89 13.47 16.84
CA LYS A 82 -1.47 13.08 16.80
C LYS A 82 -0.85 12.89 18.19
N GLU A 83 -1.23 13.72 19.16
CA GLU A 83 -0.67 13.67 20.52
C GLU A 83 -1.08 12.40 21.25
N GLU A 84 -2.36 12.03 21.18
CA GLU A 84 -2.86 10.82 21.84
C GLU A 84 -2.39 9.54 21.15
N VAL A 85 -2.28 9.55 19.82
CA VAL A 85 -1.68 8.42 19.07
C VAL A 85 -0.22 8.22 19.47
N LYS A 86 0.58 9.30 19.48
CA LYS A 86 1.98 9.22 19.94
C LYS A 86 2.09 8.79 21.40
N ARG A 87 1.15 9.23 22.25
CA ARG A 87 1.08 8.80 23.65
C ARG A 87 0.82 7.30 23.76
N LEU A 88 -0.12 6.75 22.98
CA LEU A 88 -0.39 5.31 22.95
C LEU A 88 0.83 4.52 22.48
N VAL A 89 1.46 4.91 21.37
CA VAL A 89 2.69 4.28 20.86
C VAL A 89 3.78 4.27 21.94
N ASN A 90 3.94 5.36 22.68
CA ASN A 90 4.89 5.43 23.80
C ASN A 90 4.48 4.56 24.99
N PHE A 91 3.19 4.52 25.35
CA PHE A 91 2.70 3.73 26.47
C PHE A 91 2.77 2.22 26.23
N PHE A 92 2.56 1.78 24.99
CA PHE A 92 2.86 0.41 24.58
C PHE A 92 4.38 0.15 24.42
N GLY A 93 5.23 1.17 24.56
CA GLY A 93 6.68 1.04 24.46
C GLY A 93 7.17 0.75 23.03
N TRP A 94 6.38 1.14 22.02
CA TRP A 94 6.67 0.88 20.61
C TRP A 94 7.53 1.95 19.94
N ASN A 95 7.75 3.09 20.61
CA ASN A 95 8.62 4.17 20.14
C ASN A 95 10.05 3.70 19.82
N LYS A 96 10.51 2.63 20.47
CA LYS A 96 11.83 2.03 20.24
C LYS A 96 11.90 1.16 18.97
N PHE A 97 10.75 0.77 18.41
CA PHE A 97 10.68 -0.14 17.26
C PHE A 97 10.54 0.63 15.95
N PHE A 98 9.80 1.73 15.92
CA PHE A 98 9.57 2.51 14.70
C PHE A 98 10.70 3.51 14.45
N ASP A 99 11.36 3.38 13.30
CA ASP A 99 12.37 4.32 12.82
C ASP A 99 11.73 5.61 12.26
N TYR A 100 10.54 5.49 11.65
CA TYR A 100 9.81 6.60 11.03
C TYR A 100 8.35 6.62 11.50
N ILE A 101 7.81 7.80 11.85
CA ILE A 101 6.44 7.92 12.35
C ILE A 101 5.77 9.14 11.71
N GLU A 102 4.93 8.89 10.72
CA GLU A 102 4.10 9.90 10.06
C GLU A 102 2.65 9.76 10.58
N ILE A 103 2.21 10.73 11.38
CA ILE A 103 0.85 10.78 11.93
C ILE A 103 0.28 12.17 11.67
N TYR A 104 -0.65 12.27 10.74
CA TYR A 104 -1.45 13.45 10.46
C TYR A 104 -2.57 13.13 9.45
N PRO A 105 -3.69 13.87 9.44
CA PRO A 105 -4.74 13.67 8.46
C PRO A 105 -4.27 13.95 7.02
N GLY A 106 -4.77 13.15 6.08
CA GLY A 106 -4.53 13.32 4.64
C GLY A 106 -3.97 12.07 3.99
N SER A 107 -3.93 12.07 2.66
CA SER A 107 -3.59 10.90 1.84
C SER A 107 -2.34 10.13 2.30
N LYS A 108 -2.45 8.80 2.29
CA LYS A 108 -1.33 7.86 2.54
C LYS A 108 -0.17 8.07 1.57
N ILE A 109 -0.42 8.62 0.38
CA ILE A 109 0.65 8.96 -0.56
C ILE A 109 1.64 9.97 0.04
N THR A 110 1.13 10.99 0.73
CA THR A 110 1.99 12.00 1.36
C THR A 110 2.88 11.36 2.43
N HIS A 111 2.30 10.47 3.23
CA HIS A 111 3.02 9.70 4.25
C HIS A 111 4.14 8.86 3.63
N PHE A 112 3.84 8.11 2.57
CA PHE A 112 4.82 7.26 1.88
C PHE A 112 5.94 8.06 1.20
N LEU A 113 5.63 9.24 0.65
CA LEU A 113 6.65 10.12 0.07
C LEU A 113 7.63 10.63 1.13
N ASN A 114 7.14 11.04 2.31
CA ASN A 114 7.99 11.47 3.42
C ASN A 114 8.82 10.30 3.96
N ILE A 115 8.20 9.15 4.19
CA ILE A 115 8.89 7.93 4.64
C ILE A 115 9.99 7.52 3.65
N LYS A 116 9.71 7.54 2.35
CA LYS A 116 10.71 7.26 1.29
C LYS A 116 11.86 8.26 1.34
N LYS A 117 11.56 9.55 1.46
CA LYS A 117 12.56 10.61 1.54
C LYS A 117 13.49 10.43 2.74
N ASP A 118 12.92 10.18 3.92
CA ASP A 118 13.67 10.10 5.18
C ASP A 118 14.44 8.77 5.30
N SER A 119 13.88 7.68 4.79
CA SER A 119 14.53 6.36 4.83
C SER A 119 15.53 6.11 3.71
N GLY A 120 15.37 6.79 2.56
CA GLY A 120 16.10 6.49 1.33
C GLY A 120 15.74 5.14 0.69
N ILE A 121 14.71 4.45 1.18
CA ILE A 121 14.30 3.13 0.69
C ILE A 121 13.32 3.30 -0.48
N ALA A 122 13.50 2.57 -1.57
CA ALA A 122 12.63 2.64 -2.74
C ALA A 122 11.29 1.94 -2.48
N PHE A 123 10.22 2.38 -3.14
CA PHE A 123 8.87 1.81 -2.98
C PHE A 123 8.79 0.29 -3.21
N PRO A 124 9.46 -0.30 -4.23
CA PRO A 124 9.50 -1.75 -4.38
C PRO A 124 10.11 -2.49 -3.18
N ASP A 125 10.98 -1.86 -2.40
CA ASP A 125 11.59 -2.46 -1.22
C ASP A 125 10.73 -2.31 0.06
N MET A 126 9.47 -1.87 -0.08
CA MET A 126 8.55 -1.63 1.03
C MET A 126 7.38 -2.62 1.06
N MET A 127 6.91 -2.90 2.28
CA MET A 127 5.69 -3.64 2.54
C MET A 127 4.76 -2.80 3.43
N PHE A 128 3.47 -2.80 3.15
CA PHE A 128 2.49 -1.96 3.84
C PHE A 128 1.31 -2.77 4.37
N PHE A 129 0.94 -2.58 5.64
CA PHE A 129 -0.25 -3.15 6.26
C PHE A 129 -1.25 -2.06 6.63
N ASP A 130 -2.49 -2.21 6.18
CA ASP A 130 -3.62 -1.32 6.49
C ASP A 130 -4.93 -2.13 6.47
N ASP A 131 -5.91 -1.75 7.29
CA ASP A 131 -7.23 -2.38 7.28
C ASP A 131 -8.17 -1.73 6.25
N GLU A 132 -7.90 -0.50 5.83
CA GLU A 132 -8.73 0.26 4.90
C GLU A 132 -8.32 -0.02 3.44
N ARG A 133 -9.27 -0.55 2.67
CA ARG A 133 -9.00 -0.96 1.27
C ARG A 133 -8.68 0.23 0.39
N ASP A 134 -9.28 1.39 0.66
CA ASP A 134 -9.04 2.61 -0.10
C ASP A 134 -7.59 3.08 0.07
N HIS A 135 -7.02 3.01 1.27
CA HIS A 135 -5.62 3.33 1.52
C HIS A 135 -4.68 2.40 0.75
N LEU A 136 -4.93 1.08 0.81
CA LEU A 136 -4.13 0.08 0.09
C LEU A 136 -4.19 0.31 -1.42
N SER A 137 -5.39 0.56 -1.95
CA SER A 137 -5.58 0.85 -3.37
C SER A 137 -4.83 2.12 -3.77
N GLU A 138 -4.95 3.19 -2.99
CA GLU A 138 -4.27 4.46 -3.26
C GLU A 138 -2.74 4.27 -3.33
N VAL A 139 -2.17 3.64 -2.29
CA VAL A 139 -0.72 3.37 -2.18
C VAL A 139 -0.25 2.45 -3.30
N ALA A 140 -0.96 1.37 -3.59
CA ALA A 140 -0.54 0.43 -4.62
C ALA A 140 -0.46 1.11 -5.99
N HIS A 141 -1.45 1.93 -6.36
CA HIS A 141 -1.49 2.60 -7.67
C HIS A 141 -0.49 3.75 -7.81
N THR A 142 -0.12 4.42 -6.71
CA THR A 142 0.70 5.65 -6.78
C THR A 142 2.14 5.41 -6.33
N CYS A 143 2.34 4.57 -5.31
CA CYS A 143 3.64 4.15 -4.80
C CYS A 143 4.01 2.80 -5.43
N LEU A 144 4.31 2.82 -6.73
CA LEU A 144 4.52 1.62 -7.53
C LEU A 144 5.57 0.68 -6.89
N GLY A 145 5.18 -0.59 -6.76
CA GLY A 145 6.00 -1.66 -6.19
C GLY A 145 5.83 -1.88 -4.68
N VAL A 146 5.14 -0.99 -3.95
CA VAL A 146 4.85 -1.27 -2.52
C VAL A 146 3.97 -2.52 -2.44
N THR A 147 4.42 -3.52 -1.69
CA THR A 147 3.63 -4.73 -1.43
C THR A 147 2.58 -4.43 -0.37
N CYS A 148 1.32 -4.25 -0.78
CA CYS A 148 0.21 -3.85 0.08
C CYS A 148 -0.55 -5.08 0.62
N ILE A 149 -0.75 -5.15 1.94
CA ILE A 149 -1.34 -6.27 2.66
C ILE A 149 -2.60 -5.82 3.39
N TRP A 150 -3.73 -6.45 3.09
CA TRP A 150 -5.00 -6.14 3.74
C TRP A 150 -5.13 -6.79 5.13
N ALA A 151 -5.05 -5.98 6.18
CA ALA A 151 -5.09 -6.39 7.58
C ALA A 151 -6.49 -6.18 8.20
N ASN A 152 -7.54 -6.69 7.57
CA ASN A 152 -8.95 -6.41 7.93
C ASN A 152 -9.41 -6.81 9.35
N ARG A 153 -8.56 -7.50 10.11
CA ARG A 153 -8.81 -7.94 11.49
C ARG A 153 -7.59 -7.67 12.38
N GLY A 154 -6.79 -6.68 12.01
CA GLY A 154 -5.50 -6.43 12.61
C GLY A 154 -4.42 -7.37 12.08
N VAL A 155 -3.16 -6.99 12.33
CA VAL A 155 -2.01 -7.81 12.00
C VAL A 155 -1.86 -8.95 13.01
N SER A 156 -1.66 -10.17 12.50
CA SER A 156 -1.34 -11.38 13.26
C SER A 156 -0.07 -12.03 12.73
N GLN A 157 0.49 -13.00 13.47
CA GLN A 157 1.67 -13.73 12.99
C GLN A 157 1.39 -14.47 11.68
N GLU A 158 0.16 -14.97 11.52
CA GLU A 158 -0.29 -15.65 10.30
C GLU A 158 -0.32 -14.70 9.10
N ILE A 159 -0.86 -13.48 9.28
CA ILE A 159 -0.89 -12.44 8.25
C ILE A 159 0.53 -12.01 7.88
N LEU A 160 1.40 -11.86 8.87
CA LEU A 160 2.81 -11.51 8.65
C LEU A 160 3.53 -12.57 7.82
N ASP A 161 3.42 -13.85 8.21
CA ASP A 161 4.06 -14.95 7.49
C ASP A 161 3.58 -15.03 6.03
N GLU A 162 2.29 -14.77 5.80
CA GLU A 162 1.72 -14.74 4.46
C GLU A 162 2.21 -13.54 3.64
N ALA A 163 2.31 -12.36 4.27
CA ALA A 163 2.84 -11.17 3.64
C ALA A 163 4.28 -11.37 3.16
N PHE A 164 5.14 -12.02 3.96
CA PHE A 164 6.50 -12.34 3.54
C PHE A 164 6.55 -13.31 2.34
N ARG A 165 5.67 -14.31 2.29
CA ARG A 165 5.56 -15.20 1.11
C ARG A 165 5.13 -14.43 -0.12
N ALA A 166 4.12 -13.57 0.03
CA ALA A 166 3.59 -12.79 -1.07
C ALA A 166 4.62 -11.78 -1.61
N TYR A 167 5.35 -11.11 -0.73
CA TYR A 167 6.48 -10.25 -1.11
C TYR A 167 7.54 -11.04 -1.88
N ALA A 168 7.99 -12.19 -1.36
CA ALA A 168 8.97 -13.02 -2.04
C ALA A 168 8.51 -13.42 -3.45
N ASN A 169 7.26 -13.86 -3.60
CA ASN A 169 6.69 -14.28 -4.89
C ASN A 169 6.64 -13.11 -5.90
N ASN A 170 6.20 -11.93 -5.46
CA ASN A 170 6.12 -10.74 -6.34
C ASN A 170 7.51 -10.33 -6.85
N HIS A 171 8.53 -10.43 -6.00
CA HIS A 171 9.90 -10.07 -6.36
C HIS A 171 10.62 -11.15 -7.18
N ILE A 172 10.28 -12.42 -7.03
CA ILE A 172 10.80 -13.50 -7.88
C ILE A 172 10.24 -13.36 -9.31
N ASN A 173 8.93 -13.12 -9.45
CA ASN A 173 8.28 -13.00 -10.75
C ASN A 173 8.80 -11.79 -11.56
N GLN A 174 9.08 -10.66 -10.90
CA GLN A 174 9.68 -9.48 -11.52
C GLN A 174 11.10 -9.75 -12.08
N VAL A 175 11.90 -10.60 -11.42
CA VAL A 175 13.25 -10.96 -11.89
C VAL A 175 13.20 -11.86 -13.12
N SER A 176 12.25 -12.79 -13.19
CA SER A 176 12.09 -13.68 -14.36
C SER A 176 11.62 -12.99 -15.63
N VAL A 177 10.92 -11.84 -15.53
CA VAL A 177 10.41 -11.08 -16.69
C VAL A 177 11.48 -10.15 -17.30
N GLY A 178 12.57 -9.85 -16.57
CA GLY A 178 13.62 -8.91 -16.98
C GLY A 178 14.81 -9.52 -17.77
N LEU A 179 14.78 -10.81 -18.14
CA LEU A 179 15.82 -11.43 -18.96
C LEU A 179 15.42 -11.38 -20.45
N PRO A 180 16.19 -10.73 -21.35
CA PRO A 180 15.94 -10.86 -22.78
C PRO A 180 16.13 -12.32 -23.18
N ASN A 181 15.11 -12.90 -23.82
CA ASN A 181 15.19 -14.22 -24.42
C ASN A 181 16.34 -14.26 -25.44
N GLY A 182 17.49 -14.75 -24.99
CA GLY A 182 18.58 -15.17 -25.85
C GLY A 182 18.11 -16.35 -26.69
N ILE A 183 17.82 -16.06 -27.95
CA ILE A 183 17.53 -17.03 -29.01
C ILE A 183 18.72 -18.00 -29.09
N ASN A 184 18.48 -19.28 -28.77
CA ASN A 184 19.30 -20.38 -29.24
C ASN A 184 18.48 -21.20 -30.23
N ASN A 185 18.54 -20.77 -31.50
CA ASN A 185 18.13 -21.58 -32.65
C ASN A 185 19.24 -22.59 -32.95
N ASN A 186 18.90 -23.88 -32.95
CA ASN A 186 19.57 -24.90 -33.77
C ASN A 186 18.58 -26.03 -34.13
N ASN A 187 17.95 -25.85 -35.30
CA ASN A 187 17.46 -26.80 -36.32
C ASN A 187 17.06 -28.25 -35.99
N SER A 188 15.82 -28.61 -36.36
CA SER A 188 15.57 -29.52 -37.51
C SER A 188 14.08 -29.61 -37.93
N SER A 189 13.82 -29.07 -39.14
CA SER A 189 13.01 -29.63 -40.25
C SER A 189 11.69 -30.36 -40.00
N ASN A 190 10.57 -29.78 -40.47
CA ASN A 190 9.81 -30.18 -41.68
C ASN A 190 8.32 -29.82 -41.54
N GLY A 191 7.74 -29.21 -42.58
CA GLY A 191 6.28 -29.17 -42.76
C GLY A 191 5.75 -27.87 -43.34
N THR A 192 5.49 -27.91 -44.65
CA THR A 192 4.82 -26.91 -45.50
C THR A 192 3.45 -26.45 -44.97
N ASN A 193 3.14 -25.15 -45.06
CA ASN A 193 2.06 -24.63 -45.92
C ASN A 193 1.95 -23.10 -45.90
N THR A 194 1.56 -22.62 -47.08
CA THR A 194 1.45 -21.26 -47.59
C THR A 194 0.20 -20.50 -47.11
N SER A 195 0.33 -19.20 -46.80
CA SER A 195 -0.46 -18.12 -47.45
C SER A 195 -0.13 -16.73 -46.87
N SER A 196 0.20 -15.80 -47.79
CA SER A 196 0.22 -14.32 -47.79
C SER A 196 -0.79 -13.65 -46.84
N SER A 197 -0.72 -12.40 -46.39
CA SER A 197 0.06 -11.14 -46.55
C SER A 197 -0.61 -10.18 -45.54
N THR A 198 0.06 -9.29 -44.81
CA THR A 198 0.38 -7.91 -45.25
C THR A 198 1.31 -7.24 -44.25
N LEU A 199 2.30 -6.53 -44.78
CA LEU A 199 3.17 -5.58 -44.08
C LEU A 199 2.39 -4.33 -43.68
N SER A 200 2.58 -3.86 -42.46
CA SER A 200 2.34 -2.46 -42.08
C SER A 200 3.43 -2.01 -41.11
N LEU A 201 4.04 -0.90 -41.49
CA LEU A 201 5.22 -0.26 -40.90
C LEU A 201 4.88 0.51 -39.62
N ASN A 202 5.82 0.45 -38.68
CA ASN A 202 6.22 1.43 -37.66
C ASN A 202 5.16 2.13 -36.80
N SER A 203 5.23 1.85 -35.50
CA SER A 203 5.32 2.90 -34.49
C SER A 203 6.21 2.40 -33.34
N GLU A 204 7.37 3.03 -33.20
CA GLU A 204 8.19 2.98 -31.99
C GLU A 204 7.41 3.65 -30.87
N ASP A 205 6.65 2.87 -30.11
CA ASP A 205 6.22 3.28 -28.78
C ASP A 205 6.98 2.41 -27.78
N SER A 206 7.75 3.09 -26.94
CA SER A 206 8.48 2.55 -25.81
C SER A 206 7.57 1.68 -24.96
N ASP A 207 7.90 0.39 -24.89
CA ASP A 207 7.37 -0.59 -23.94
C ASP A 207 7.74 -0.14 -22.51
N GLU A 208 6.97 0.79 -21.96
CA GLU A 208 6.95 1.08 -20.53
C GLU A 208 6.25 -0.12 -19.89
N SER A 209 7.04 -1.13 -19.50
CA SER A 209 6.55 -2.33 -18.84
C SER A 209 5.70 -1.91 -17.63
N GLN A 210 4.39 -2.05 -17.76
CA GLN A 210 3.46 -1.76 -16.68
C GLN A 210 3.78 -2.72 -15.53
N THR A 211 4.47 -2.23 -14.50
CA THR A 211 4.71 -3.01 -13.30
C THR A 211 3.36 -3.29 -12.67
N GLU A 212 2.90 -4.55 -12.75
CA GLU A 212 1.61 -4.96 -12.19
C GLU A 212 1.53 -4.59 -10.72
N THR A 213 0.61 -3.68 -10.43
CA THR A 213 0.33 -3.20 -9.08
C THR A 213 -0.40 -4.30 -8.32
N THR A 214 0.24 -4.83 -7.26
CA THR A 214 -0.30 -5.99 -6.53
C THR A 214 -0.79 -5.58 -5.14
N VAL A 215 -2.12 -5.60 -4.94
CA VAL A 215 -2.71 -5.60 -3.60
C VAL A 215 -3.00 -7.05 -3.20
N ILE A 216 -2.51 -7.45 -2.04
CA ILE A 216 -2.63 -8.82 -1.55
C ILE A 216 -3.73 -8.86 -0.50
N TYR A 217 -4.80 -9.57 -0.81
CA TYR A 217 -5.89 -9.80 0.11
C TYR A 217 -5.68 -11.13 0.83
N VAL A 218 -5.45 -11.07 2.14
CA VAL A 218 -5.35 -12.25 3.00
C VAL A 218 -6.70 -12.46 3.68
N HIS A 219 -7.44 -13.51 3.27
CA HIS A 219 -8.74 -13.81 3.85
C HIS A 219 -8.69 -15.03 4.76
N ARG A 220 -9.38 -14.95 5.90
CA ARG A 220 -9.70 -16.12 6.74
C ARG A 220 -11.08 -16.66 6.36
N ARG A 221 -11.16 -17.81 5.68
CA ARG A 221 -12.42 -18.57 5.61
C ARG A 221 -12.67 -19.22 6.98
N ARG A 222 -13.91 -19.17 7.48
CA ARG A 222 -14.30 -19.90 8.70
C ARG A 222 -14.00 -21.40 8.50
N GLY A 223 -13.12 -21.97 9.31
CA GLY A 223 -12.79 -23.40 9.27
C GLY A 223 -11.76 -23.83 8.23
N SER A 224 -11.00 -22.92 7.61
CA SER A 224 -9.91 -23.28 6.69
C SER A 224 -8.67 -22.39 6.88
N ARG A 225 -7.50 -22.89 6.44
CA ARG A 225 -6.24 -22.12 6.41
C ARG A 225 -6.47 -20.78 5.69
N ALA A 226 -5.77 -19.74 6.11
CA ALA A 226 -5.76 -18.45 5.41
C ALA A 226 -5.47 -18.69 3.91
N SER A 227 -6.20 -17.99 3.04
CA SER A 227 -6.04 -18.08 1.59
C SER A 227 -5.66 -16.72 1.03
N ILE A 228 -4.58 -16.66 0.25
CA ILE A 228 -4.21 -15.49 -0.56
C ILE A 228 -5.15 -15.39 -1.74
N THR A 229 -5.74 -14.22 -1.94
CA THR A 229 -6.36 -13.84 -3.21
C THR A 229 -5.62 -12.62 -3.76
N TYR A 230 -5.09 -12.76 -4.97
CA TYR A 230 -4.60 -11.64 -5.76
C TYR A 230 -5.82 -11.03 -6.43
N GLU A 231 -6.23 -9.83 -6.04
CA GLU A 231 -7.15 -9.06 -6.85
C GLU A 231 -6.36 -7.87 -7.41
N VAL A 232 -6.41 -7.70 -8.73
CA VAL A 232 -6.11 -6.41 -9.34
C VAL A 232 -6.98 -5.41 -8.59
N PRO A 233 -6.40 -4.38 -7.94
CA PRO A 233 -7.22 -3.44 -7.20
C PRO A 233 -8.26 -2.87 -8.16
N PRO A 234 -9.54 -2.76 -7.74
CA PRO A 234 -10.58 -2.26 -8.62
C PRO A 234 -10.08 -0.93 -9.19
N VAL A 235 -10.14 -0.79 -10.52
CA VAL A 235 -9.83 0.47 -11.19
C VAL A 235 -10.75 1.50 -10.55
N ILE A 236 -10.21 2.29 -9.62
CA ILE A 236 -10.92 3.47 -9.13
C ILE A 236 -10.87 4.41 -10.31
N ASP A 237 -11.97 4.46 -11.06
CA ASP A 237 -12.15 5.43 -12.11
C ASP A 237 -11.76 6.80 -11.54
N ARG A 238 -10.74 7.41 -12.15
CA ARG A 238 -10.04 8.62 -11.68
C ARG A 238 -10.98 9.81 -11.45
N ALA A 239 -12.25 9.65 -11.82
CA ALA A 239 -13.31 10.64 -11.83
C ALA A 239 -14.10 10.81 -10.51
N ILE A 240 -14.00 9.95 -9.49
CA ILE A 240 -14.93 10.04 -8.33
C ILE A 240 -14.22 9.96 -6.98
N ARG A 241 -13.50 11.03 -6.58
CA ARG A 241 -13.49 11.50 -5.18
C ARG A 241 -13.04 12.95 -4.95
N LEU A 242 -13.35 13.88 -5.85
CA LEU A 242 -13.54 15.29 -5.46
C LEU A 242 -14.92 15.46 -4.80
N ARG A 243 -15.15 14.79 -3.67
CA ARG A 243 -16.33 15.10 -2.85
C ARG A 243 -15.96 16.21 -1.86
N GLY A 244 -16.31 17.43 -2.27
CA GLY A 244 -16.77 18.45 -1.32
C GLY A 244 -15.72 19.33 -0.67
N ARG A 245 -14.81 19.95 -1.44
CA ARG A 245 -14.26 21.26 -1.06
C ARG A 245 -14.15 22.14 -2.30
N ARG A 246 -15.05 23.12 -2.41
CA ARG A 246 -14.76 24.35 -3.15
C ARG A 246 -13.59 25.01 -2.42
N MET A 247 -12.39 24.78 -2.91
CA MET A 247 -11.24 25.65 -2.66
C MET A 247 -10.85 26.16 -4.03
N SER A 248 -11.12 27.44 -4.27
CA SER A 248 -10.65 28.16 -5.45
C SER A 248 -9.13 28.00 -5.57
N ALA A 249 -8.67 27.24 -6.55
CA ALA A 249 -7.27 27.22 -6.94
C ALA A 249 -6.93 28.58 -7.61
N PRO A 250 -5.77 29.19 -7.33
CA PRO A 250 -5.31 30.33 -8.11
C PRO A 250 -5.06 29.88 -9.55
N ALA A 251 -5.53 30.67 -10.51
CA ALA A 251 -5.40 30.40 -11.93
C ALA A 251 -3.92 30.23 -12.32
N LEU A 252 -3.54 29.00 -12.69
CA LEU A 252 -2.33 28.75 -13.46
C LEU A 252 -2.58 29.25 -14.89
N SER A 253 -1.85 30.28 -15.28
CA SER A 253 -1.89 30.94 -16.58
C SER A 253 -1.61 29.96 -17.72
N ILE A 254 -2.56 29.84 -18.64
CA ILE A 254 -2.42 29.09 -19.90
C ILE A 254 -1.63 29.95 -20.91
N PRO A 255 -0.61 29.40 -21.60
CA PRO A 255 0.09 30.10 -22.68
C PRO A 255 -0.85 30.47 -23.85
N GLN A 256 -0.78 31.72 -24.30
CA GLN A 256 -1.52 32.23 -25.46
C GLN A 256 -0.99 31.65 -26.77
N SER A 257 -1.52 30.51 -27.21
CA SER A 257 -1.57 30.17 -28.63
C SER A 257 -2.56 29.03 -28.84
N LEU A 258 -3.83 29.38 -29.09
CA LEU A 258 -4.86 28.60 -29.79
C LEU A 258 -6.20 29.33 -29.61
N GLN A 259 -6.24 30.58 -30.06
CA GLN A 259 -7.51 31.23 -30.40
C GLN A 259 -7.77 30.91 -31.86
N ASP A 260 -8.94 30.29 -32.09
CA ASP A 260 -9.75 30.34 -33.30
C ASP A 260 -10.27 28.96 -33.67
N LYS A 261 -11.49 28.68 -33.19
CA LYS A 261 -12.55 28.04 -33.99
C LYS A 261 -13.89 28.19 -33.27
N LYS A 262 -14.77 28.96 -33.92
CA LYS A 262 -16.19 29.21 -33.60
C LYS A 262 -16.93 27.96 -33.13
N LEU A 263 -17.57 28.03 -31.96
CA LEU A 263 -18.68 27.17 -31.59
C LEU A 263 -20.00 27.90 -31.89
N ILE A 264 -20.80 27.26 -32.74
CA ILE A 264 -22.13 27.70 -33.19
C ILE A 264 -23.14 27.31 -32.10
N SER A 265 -23.98 28.26 -31.70
CA SER A 265 -25.09 28.06 -30.76
C SER A 265 -26.30 27.39 -31.42
N CYS A 266 -26.93 26.43 -30.74
CA CYS A 266 -28.30 26.00 -31.01
C CYS A 266 -29.16 26.15 -29.73
N PRO A 267 -30.48 26.43 -29.85
CA PRO A 267 -31.28 27.09 -28.82
C PRO A 267 -32.00 26.13 -27.85
N GLU A 268 -32.41 26.71 -26.72
CA GLU A 268 -33.11 26.11 -25.58
C GLU A 268 -34.46 25.46 -25.95
N ILE A 269 -34.73 24.31 -25.32
CA ILE A 269 -36.04 23.65 -25.31
C ILE A 269 -36.82 24.17 -24.09
N VAL A 270 -38.01 24.71 -24.35
CA VAL A 270 -39.00 25.11 -23.35
C VAL A 270 -39.86 23.90 -23.01
N GLU A 271 -39.99 23.56 -21.73
CA GLU A 271 -41.07 22.70 -21.24
C GLU A 271 -41.94 23.49 -20.24
N ASN A 272 -43.25 23.29 -20.39
CA ASN A 272 -44.35 23.93 -19.66
C ASN A 272 -44.44 23.52 -18.18
#